data_AF-A0A978RYP6-F1
#
_entry.id   AF-A0A978RYP6-F1
#
_cell.length_a   1.000
_cell.length_b   1.000
_cell.length_c   1.000
_cell.angle_alpha   90.00
_cell.angle_beta   90.00
_cell.angle_gamma   90.00
#
_symmetry.space_group_name_H-M   'P 1'
#
loop_
_entity.id
_entity.type
_entity.pdbx_description
1 polymer ?
#
loop_
_entity_poly.entity_id
_entity_poly.type
_entity_poly.pdbx_seq_one_letter_code
_entity_poly.pdbx_strand_id
1 'polypeptide(L)'
;MIGRICVNLKSVKISLIGLICFLLVLSISATAQGQGIDCRSASHWVTAYNGKQVNHAHIFCGEINQQGRLVGFHARPRGQNPSTVRQFTITQAANAQGIYGGEWTYAGSPQATKFSTMFPDRCTREQILNSIAHAEANRVQCPAGAPSWAWCGLNRPANNNQPNRFCPANNGTTYTIAGATNRDNKINTAFPLRR
;
A
#
# COMPACT_ATOMS: atom_id res chain seq x y z
N MET A 1 -12.07 -81.55 22.77
CA MET A 1 -10.62 -81.72 23.07
C MET A 1 -10.00 -80.34 23.17
N ILE A 2 -9.34 -80.09 24.29
CA ILE A 2 -8.63 -78.85 24.61
C ILE A 2 -7.31 -78.87 23.85
N GLY A 3 -7.03 -77.84 23.06
CA GLY A 3 -5.74 -77.67 22.38
C GLY A 3 -5.22 -76.25 22.61
N ARG A 4 -4.41 -76.07 23.65
CA ARG A 4 -3.56 -74.90 23.81
C ARG A 4 -2.44 -74.98 22.77
N ILE A 5 -2.27 -73.96 21.95
CA ILE A 5 -1.02 -73.71 21.24
C ILE A 5 -0.51 -72.35 21.70
N CYS A 6 0.60 -72.40 22.45
CA CYS A 6 1.46 -71.28 22.76
C CYS A 6 2.05 -70.73 21.46
N VAL A 7 1.96 -69.41 21.25
CA VAL A 7 2.83 -68.73 20.27
C VAL A 7 3.71 -67.75 21.02
N ASN A 8 5.00 -67.96 20.76
CA ASN A 8 6.18 -67.42 21.39
C ASN A 8 6.32 -65.92 21.08
N LEU A 9 6.42 -65.10 22.12
CA LEU A 9 6.62 -63.64 22.03
C LEU A 9 8.05 -63.36 21.56
N LYS A 10 8.26 -63.28 20.24
CA LYS A 10 9.47 -62.66 19.70
C LYS A 10 9.30 -61.15 19.76
N SER A 11 10.16 -60.53 20.58
CA SER A 11 10.25 -59.11 20.84
C SER A 11 10.28 -58.27 19.56
N VAL A 12 9.14 -57.69 19.19
CA VAL A 12 9.09 -56.62 18.20
C VAL A 12 9.53 -55.34 18.92
N LYS A 13 10.75 -54.90 18.66
CA LYS A 13 11.22 -53.57 19.05
C LYS A 13 10.49 -52.54 18.19
N ILE A 14 9.29 -52.15 18.63
CA ILE A 14 8.55 -51.04 18.05
C ILE A 14 9.33 -49.77 18.41
N SER A 15 10.10 -49.28 17.45
CA SER A 15 10.86 -48.04 17.58
C SER A 15 9.87 -46.89 17.77
N LEU A 16 9.92 -46.27 18.95
CA LEU A 16 9.08 -45.15 19.39
C LEU A 16 9.43 -43.83 18.67
N ILE A 17 9.81 -43.89 17.39
CA ILE A 17 10.31 -42.76 16.60
C ILE A 17 9.40 -42.50 15.37
N GLY A 18 8.48 -43.40 15.06
CA GLY A 18 7.66 -43.35 13.83
C GLY A 18 6.26 -42.73 13.94
N LEU A 19 5.87 -42.14 15.08
CA LEU A 19 4.50 -41.62 15.29
C LEU A 19 4.48 -40.18 15.87
N ILE A 20 5.52 -39.38 15.60
CA ILE A 20 5.55 -37.94 15.93
C ILE A 20 5.79 -37.10 14.66
N CYS A 21 5.71 -37.69 13.46
CA CYS A 21 5.84 -36.96 12.20
C CYS A 21 4.51 -36.47 11.60
N PHE A 22 3.36 -36.76 12.23
CA PHE A 22 2.04 -36.46 11.65
C PHE A 22 1.25 -35.33 12.34
N LEU A 23 1.82 -34.69 13.38
CA LEU A 23 1.13 -33.65 14.19
C LEU A 23 1.93 -32.35 14.31
N LEU A 24 2.67 -31.97 13.27
CA LEU A 24 3.44 -30.72 13.25
C LEU A 24 3.29 -29.95 11.93
N VAL A 25 2.13 -30.07 11.29
CA VAL A 25 1.64 -29.01 10.38
C VAL A 25 0.96 -27.96 11.27
N LEU A 26 1.77 -27.30 12.11
CA LEU A 26 1.40 -26.04 12.72
C LEU A 26 1.24 -25.06 11.56
N SER A 27 -0.01 -24.74 11.25
CA SER A 27 -0.41 -23.66 10.39
C SER A 27 0.21 -22.36 10.91
N ILE A 28 1.40 -22.02 10.43
CA ILE A 28 1.98 -20.70 10.58
C ILE A 28 1.11 -19.78 9.71
N SER A 29 0.00 -19.31 10.27
CA SER A 29 -0.66 -18.12 9.76
C SER A 29 0.35 -17.00 9.93
N ALA A 30 1.15 -16.76 8.90
CA ALA A 30 1.93 -15.55 8.80
C ALA A 30 0.93 -14.40 8.77
N THR A 31 0.61 -13.86 9.95
CA THR A 31 0.07 -12.52 10.05
C THR A 31 1.17 -11.63 9.51
N ALA A 32 1.11 -11.32 8.21
CA ALA A 32 1.82 -10.18 7.65
C ALA A 32 1.23 -8.95 8.33
N GLN A 33 1.70 -8.67 9.55
CA GLN A 33 1.42 -7.43 10.24
C GLN A 33 2.04 -6.36 9.37
N GLY A 34 1.22 -5.74 8.54
CA GLY A 34 1.68 -4.65 7.70
C GLY A 34 2.30 -3.62 8.62
N GLN A 35 3.57 -3.33 8.40
CA GLN A 35 4.22 -2.26 9.13
C GLN A 35 3.57 -0.94 8.75
N GLY A 36 3.37 -0.05 9.73
CA GLY A 36 2.96 1.32 9.45
C GLY A 36 3.96 1.99 8.51
N ILE A 37 3.58 3.12 7.91
CA ILE A 37 4.50 3.90 7.09
C ILE A 37 5.64 4.41 7.99
N ASP A 38 6.88 4.03 7.68
CA ASP A 38 8.07 4.57 8.32
C ASP A 38 8.53 5.87 7.64
N CYS A 39 8.39 6.96 8.37
CA CYS A 39 8.76 8.31 7.92
C CYS A 39 10.12 8.78 8.46
N ARG A 40 10.93 7.89 9.01
CA ARG A 40 12.25 8.23 9.60
C ARG A 40 13.43 7.95 8.67
N SER A 41 13.20 7.32 7.52
CA SER A 41 14.23 7.00 6.53
C SER A 41 14.98 8.24 6.04
N ALA A 42 16.30 8.14 5.92
CA ALA A 42 17.17 9.20 5.40
C ALA A 42 16.91 9.52 3.91
N SER A 43 16.42 8.56 3.12
CA SER A 43 15.99 8.82 1.74
C SER A 43 14.48 8.91 1.67
N HIS A 44 14.01 10.07 1.18
CA HIS A 44 12.61 10.34 0.88
C HIS A 44 12.19 9.71 -0.46
N TRP A 45 13.12 9.18 -1.24
CA TRP A 45 12.89 8.61 -2.58
C TRP A 45 12.94 7.09 -2.55
N VAL A 46 11.94 6.47 -3.16
CA VAL A 46 11.81 5.00 -3.27
C VAL A 46 11.66 4.62 -4.74
N THR A 47 12.34 3.55 -5.13
CA THR A 47 12.28 3.00 -6.50
C THR A 47 11.07 2.09 -6.65
N ALA A 48 10.21 2.39 -7.63
CA ALA A 48 9.07 1.56 -8.00
C ALA A 48 9.46 0.45 -8.99
N TYR A 49 8.52 -0.44 -9.34
CA TYR A 49 8.76 -1.63 -10.16
C TYR A 49 9.43 -1.37 -11.53
N ASN A 50 9.31 -0.17 -12.09
CA ASN A 50 9.84 0.21 -13.40
C ASN A 50 11.07 1.15 -13.30
N GLY A 51 11.74 1.20 -12.14
CA GLY A 51 12.93 2.01 -11.93
C GLY A 51 12.66 3.50 -11.66
N LYS A 52 11.41 3.96 -11.74
CA LYS A 52 11.05 5.34 -11.40
C LYS A 52 11.20 5.59 -9.90
N GLN A 53 11.76 6.73 -9.54
CA GLN A 53 11.83 7.18 -8.15
C GLN A 53 10.60 8.02 -7.81
N VAL A 54 9.97 7.70 -6.68
CA VAL A 54 8.79 8.39 -6.15
C VAL A 54 9.12 8.96 -4.78
N ASN A 55 8.69 10.20 -4.52
CA ASN A 55 8.84 10.83 -3.22
C ASN A 55 7.90 10.16 -2.20
N HIS A 56 8.43 9.16 -1.49
CA HIS A 56 7.73 8.43 -0.44
C HIS A 56 7.24 9.35 0.69
N ALA A 57 8.07 10.30 1.11
CA ALA A 57 7.69 11.23 2.18
C ALA A 57 6.48 12.08 1.77
N HIS A 58 6.48 12.63 0.56
CA HIS A 58 5.35 13.40 0.04
C HIS A 58 4.06 12.59 -0.03
N ILE A 59 4.12 11.34 -0.48
CA ILE A 59 2.92 10.52 -0.66
C ILE A 59 2.36 10.03 0.68
N PHE A 60 3.21 9.58 1.59
CA PHE A 60 2.77 8.82 2.77
C PHE A 60 2.97 9.53 4.10
N CYS A 61 3.93 10.44 4.21
CA CYS A 61 4.32 11.06 5.48
C CYS A 61 3.74 12.47 5.65
N GLY A 62 3.41 13.14 4.55
CA GLY A 62 3.13 14.58 4.58
C GLY A 62 4.42 15.37 4.81
N GLU A 63 4.50 16.55 4.21
CA GLU A 63 5.70 17.37 4.24
C GLU A 63 5.36 18.82 4.58
N ILE A 64 6.35 19.52 5.13
CA ILE A 64 6.35 20.98 5.23
C ILE A 64 7.33 21.47 4.17
N ASN A 65 6.86 22.29 3.22
CA ASN A 65 7.73 22.85 2.19
C ASN A 65 8.61 23.98 2.75
N GLN A 66 9.52 24.50 1.93
CA GLN A 66 10.45 25.57 2.33
C GLN A 66 9.75 26.87 2.78
N GLN A 67 8.49 27.07 2.39
CA GLN A 67 7.66 28.21 2.80
C GLN A 67 6.84 27.92 4.06
N GLY A 68 7.10 26.81 4.77
CA GLY A 68 6.38 26.45 5.99
C GLY A 68 4.96 25.93 5.76
N ARG A 69 4.59 25.60 4.51
CA ARG A 69 3.25 25.13 4.16
C ARG A 69 3.20 23.61 4.13
N LEU A 70 2.08 23.05 4.62
CA LEU A 70 1.79 21.63 4.47
C LEU A 70 1.62 21.29 2.98
N VAL A 71 2.28 20.22 2.54
CA VAL A 71 2.15 19.65 1.20
C VAL A 71 2.09 18.12 1.26
N GLY A 72 1.57 17.53 0.19
CA GLY A 72 1.46 16.08 0.08
C GLY A 72 0.42 15.44 1.01
N PHE A 73 0.79 14.25 1.48
CA PHE A 73 -0.02 13.26 2.17
C PHE A 73 -1.25 12.83 1.37
N HIS A 74 -1.10 11.75 0.62
CA HIS A 74 -2.11 11.24 -0.32
C HIS A 74 -2.43 9.76 -0.12
N ALA A 75 -1.82 9.10 0.87
CA ALA A 75 -2.04 7.70 1.15
C ALA A 75 -2.00 7.40 2.65
N ARG A 76 -2.97 6.58 3.09
CA ARG A 76 -3.04 6.01 4.44
C ARG A 76 -3.31 4.51 4.34
N PRO A 77 -2.32 3.68 3.97
CA PRO A 77 -2.53 2.23 3.90
C PRO A 77 -3.16 1.70 5.19
N ARG A 78 -4.23 0.92 5.04
CA ARG A 78 -5.12 0.40 6.09
C ARG A 78 -5.80 1.49 6.94
N GLY A 79 -5.94 2.70 6.41
CA GLY A 79 -6.52 3.84 7.13
C GLY A 79 -5.62 4.37 8.25
N GLN A 80 -4.34 4.00 8.28
CA GLN A 80 -3.43 4.35 9.37
C GLN A 80 -2.65 5.63 9.04
N ASN A 81 -2.59 6.56 10.01
CA ASN A 81 -1.72 7.72 9.91
C ASN A 81 -0.26 7.33 10.20
N PRO A 82 0.72 7.86 9.45
CA PRO A 82 2.11 7.82 9.87
C PRO A 82 2.30 8.66 11.14
N SER A 83 3.44 8.48 11.84
CA SER A 83 3.75 9.28 13.03
C SER A 83 3.86 10.79 12.79
N THR A 84 4.06 11.21 11.54
CA THR A 84 4.15 12.62 11.12
C THR A 84 2.78 13.26 10.93
N VAL A 85 1.70 12.49 10.82
CA VAL A 85 0.33 13.00 10.67
C VAL A 85 -0.44 12.75 11.95
N ARG A 86 -0.82 13.85 12.61
CA ARG A 86 -1.43 13.77 13.94
C ARG A 86 -2.92 13.49 13.88
N GLN A 87 -3.62 14.14 12.97
CA GLN A 87 -5.06 13.99 12.79
C GLN A 87 -5.37 13.97 11.31
N PHE A 88 -6.38 13.17 10.96
CA PHE A 88 -7.00 13.16 9.65
C PHE A 88 -8.51 13.10 9.81
N THR A 89 -9.20 14.06 9.23
CA THR A 89 -10.66 14.15 9.23
C THR A 89 -11.14 13.92 7.81
N ILE A 90 -11.94 12.88 7.59
CA ILE A 90 -12.59 12.64 6.30
C ILE A 90 -13.63 13.73 6.08
N THR A 91 -13.46 14.54 5.04
CA THR A 91 -14.41 15.61 4.65
C THR A 91 -15.16 15.26 3.37
N GLN A 92 -14.66 14.29 2.60
CA GLN A 92 -15.32 13.72 1.43
C GLN A 92 -15.28 12.20 1.54
N ALA A 93 -16.44 11.57 1.71
CA ALA A 93 -16.54 10.12 1.81
C ALA A 93 -15.98 9.42 0.54
N ALA A 94 -15.55 8.17 0.73
CA ALA A 94 -15.05 7.33 -0.36
C ALA A 94 -16.10 7.18 -1.46
N ASN A 95 -15.70 7.42 -2.72
CA ASN A 95 -16.53 7.09 -3.87
C ASN A 95 -16.47 5.58 -4.18
N ALA A 96 -17.14 5.13 -5.24
CA ALA A 96 -17.17 3.72 -5.63
C ALA A 96 -15.77 3.12 -5.94
N GLN A 97 -14.77 3.96 -6.23
CA GLN A 97 -13.39 3.54 -6.46
C GLN A 97 -12.57 3.43 -5.17
N GLY A 98 -13.13 3.85 -4.03
CA GLY A 98 -12.44 3.90 -2.74
C GLY A 98 -11.63 5.18 -2.53
N ILE A 99 -11.73 6.16 -3.42
CA ILE A 99 -11.02 7.43 -3.32
C ILE A 99 -11.84 8.38 -2.46
N TYR A 100 -11.19 8.97 -1.47
CA TYR A 100 -11.83 9.89 -0.52
C TYR A 100 -10.98 11.16 -0.37
N GLY A 101 -11.53 12.15 0.32
CA GLY A 101 -10.85 13.40 0.62
C GLY A 101 -10.94 13.71 2.10
N GLY A 102 -9.93 14.39 2.61
CA GLY A 102 -9.93 14.81 4.00
C GLY A 102 -8.89 15.87 4.31
N GLU A 103 -9.05 16.46 5.48
CA GLU A 103 -8.13 17.43 6.04
C GLU A 103 -7.22 16.77 7.06
N TRP A 104 -5.96 17.20 7.10
CA TRP A 104 -4.97 16.62 7.98
C TRP A 104 -4.07 17.68 8.61
N THR A 105 -3.56 17.37 9.80
CA THR A 105 -2.59 18.21 10.54
C THR A 105 -1.27 17.49 10.70
N TYR A 106 -0.16 18.22 10.61
CA TYR A 106 1.18 17.67 10.85
C TYR A 106 1.49 17.62 12.35
N ALA A 107 2.17 16.55 12.81
CA ALA A 107 2.49 16.36 14.23
C ALA A 107 3.35 17.49 14.81
N GLY A 108 4.31 18.00 14.03
CA GLY A 108 5.13 19.16 14.41
C GLY A 108 4.50 20.53 14.12
N SER A 109 3.33 20.59 13.47
CA SER A 109 2.61 21.84 13.20
C SER A 109 1.09 21.65 13.39
N PRO A 110 0.65 21.60 14.66
CA PRO A 110 -0.73 21.32 15.07
C PRO A 110 -1.85 22.11 14.40
N GLN A 111 -1.57 23.38 14.14
CA GLN A 111 -2.56 24.40 13.81
C GLN A 111 -2.75 24.55 12.30
N ALA A 112 -1.83 24.01 11.50
CA ALA A 112 -1.95 24.02 10.06
C ALA A 112 -2.75 22.79 9.60
N THR A 113 -3.76 23.02 8.76
CA THR A 113 -4.50 21.96 8.07
C THR A 113 -4.23 21.99 6.57
N LYS A 114 -4.40 20.84 5.93
CA LYS A 114 -4.38 20.74 4.47
C LYS A 114 -5.39 19.70 3.99
N PHE A 115 -6.11 20.03 2.93
CA PHE A 115 -6.92 19.06 2.19
C PHE A 115 -6.05 18.17 1.28
N SER A 116 -6.34 16.88 1.24
CA SER A 116 -5.78 15.93 0.28
C SER A 116 -6.81 14.92 -0.18
N THR A 117 -6.71 14.50 -1.45
CA THR A 117 -7.36 13.28 -1.93
C THR A 117 -6.47 12.08 -1.65
N MET A 118 -7.12 10.96 -1.30
CA MET A 118 -6.49 9.79 -0.73
C MET A 118 -6.66 8.57 -1.62
N PHE A 119 -5.58 7.83 -1.83
CA PHE A 119 -5.64 6.48 -2.42
C PHE A 119 -6.53 5.57 -1.56
N PRO A 120 -7.17 4.54 -2.15
CA PRO A 120 -7.94 3.58 -1.38
C PRO A 120 -7.11 2.96 -0.24
N ASP A 121 -7.66 3.01 0.98
CA ASP A 121 -6.95 2.55 2.19
C ASP A 121 -6.56 1.08 2.11
N ARG A 122 -7.29 0.26 1.35
CA ARG A 122 -6.93 -1.16 1.17
C ARG A 122 -5.63 -1.38 0.41
N CYS A 123 -5.10 -0.37 -0.27
CA CYS A 123 -3.89 -0.51 -1.06
C CYS A 123 -2.64 -0.50 -0.18
N THR A 124 -1.70 -1.37 -0.52
CA THR A 124 -0.38 -1.36 0.13
C THR A 124 0.45 -0.17 -0.37
N ARG A 125 1.50 0.14 0.39
CA ARG A 125 2.50 1.13 0.00
C ARG A 125 3.08 0.82 -1.38
N GLU A 126 3.45 -0.42 -1.63
CA GLU A 126 4.06 -0.88 -2.88
C GLU A 126 3.08 -0.77 -4.05
N GLN A 127 1.81 -1.12 -3.84
CA GLN A 127 0.76 -0.98 -4.86
C GLN A 127 0.55 0.47 -5.28
N ILE A 128 0.56 1.39 -4.32
CA ILE A 128 0.42 2.83 -4.57
C ILE A 128 1.64 3.36 -5.34
N LEU A 129 2.87 3.03 -4.89
CA LEU A 129 4.10 3.41 -5.58
C LEU A 129 4.13 2.91 -7.03
N ASN A 130 3.73 1.65 -7.25
CA ASN A 130 3.67 1.07 -8.58
C ASN A 130 2.60 1.72 -9.46
N SER A 131 1.42 2.03 -8.91
CA SER A 131 0.37 2.75 -9.63
C SER A 131 0.80 4.15 -10.05
N ILE A 132 1.50 4.88 -9.17
CA ILE A 132 2.06 6.20 -9.48
C ILE A 132 3.08 6.10 -10.61
N ALA A 133 4.02 5.17 -10.49
CA ALA A 133 5.06 4.98 -11.49
C ALA A 133 4.52 4.49 -12.84
N HIS A 134 3.45 3.70 -12.84
CA HIS A 134 2.76 3.29 -14.04
C HIS A 134 2.03 4.47 -14.70
N ALA A 135 1.27 5.25 -13.93
CA ALA A 135 0.56 6.42 -14.42
C ALA A 135 1.50 7.44 -15.07
N GLU A 136 2.65 7.71 -14.45
CA GLU A 136 3.62 8.64 -15.01
C GLU A 136 4.25 8.14 -16.31
N ALA A 137 4.48 6.82 -16.44
CA ALA A 137 5.03 6.21 -17.65
C ALA A 137 3.98 6.04 -18.76
N ASN A 138 2.69 6.06 -18.42
CA ASN A 138 1.56 5.82 -19.33
C ASN A 138 0.58 6.98 -19.25
N ARG A 139 1.07 8.19 -19.56
CA ARG A 139 0.31 9.41 -19.43
C ARG A 139 -0.87 9.43 -20.39
N VAL A 140 -1.97 10.00 -19.92
CA VAL A 140 -3.19 10.25 -20.67
C VAL A 140 -3.56 11.72 -20.57
N GLN A 141 -4.50 12.17 -21.42
CA GLN A 141 -5.05 13.51 -21.29
C GLN A 141 -5.66 13.70 -19.90
N CYS A 142 -5.23 14.77 -19.21
CA CYS A 142 -5.82 15.13 -17.93
C CYS A 142 -7.30 15.51 -18.11
N PRO A 143 -8.18 15.03 -17.22
CA PRO A 143 -9.58 15.40 -17.26
C PRO A 143 -9.82 16.85 -16.86
N ALA A 144 -11.01 17.36 -17.15
CA ALA A 144 -11.49 18.62 -16.57
C ALA A 144 -11.40 18.60 -15.04
N GLY A 145 -10.93 19.70 -14.46
CA GLY A 145 -10.75 19.87 -13.02
C GLY A 145 -9.42 19.34 -12.46
N ALA A 146 -8.61 18.64 -13.25
CA ALA A 146 -7.23 18.36 -12.86
C ALA A 146 -6.39 19.65 -12.85
N PRO A 147 -5.38 19.78 -11.97
CA PRO A 147 -4.50 20.93 -12.01
C PRO A 147 -3.75 21.04 -13.34
N SER A 148 -3.64 22.25 -13.89
CA SER A 148 -3.03 22.50 -15.20
C SER A 148 -1.55 22.13 -15.30
N TRP A 149 -0.85 22.07 -14.17
CA TRP A 149 0.56 21.68 -14.10
C TRP A 149 0.77 20.16 -14.08
N ALA A 150 -0.29 19.38 -13.86
CA ALA A 150 -0.17 17.95 -13.62
C ALA A 150 -0.05 17.17 -14.93
N TRP A 151 0.75 16.11 -14.92
CA TRP A 151 0.49 14.98 -15.80
C TRP A 151 -0.61 14.10 -15.19
N CYS A 152 -1.29 13.32 -16.03
CA CYS A 152 -2.27 12.35 -15.59
C CYS A 152 -2.00 10.97 -16.20
N GLY A 153 -2.37 9.91 -15.50
CA GLY A 153 -2.26 8.52 -15.98
C GLY A 153 -3.25 7.62 -15.26
N LEU A 154 -3.51 6.44 -15.82
CA LEU A 154 -4.34 5.43 -15.14
C LEU A 154 -3.54 4.72 -14.05
N ASN A 155 -4.22 4.28 -13.00
CA ASN A 155 -3.59 3.60 -11.86
C ASN A 155 -2.98 2.23 -12.19
N ARG A 156 -3.31 1.63 -13.33
CA ARG A 156 -2.83 0.31 -13.78
C ARG A 156 -3.06 0.11 -15.29
N PRO A 157 -2.40 -0.90 -15.89
CA PRO A 157 -2.70 -1.33 -17.26
C PRO A 157 -4.17 -1.74 -17.42
N ALA A 158 -4.70 -1.58 -18.63
CA ALA A 158 -6.06 -2.02 -18.97
C ALA A 158 -6.22 -3.55 -18.87
N ASN A 159 -5.16 -4.30 -19.17
CA ASN A 159 -5.14 -5.75 -18.98
C ASN A 159 -4.87 -6.08 -17.50
N ASN A 160 -5.81 -6.75 -16.85
CA ASN A 160 -5.72 -7.07 -15.42
C ASN A 160 -4.82 -8.30 -15.13
N ASN A 161 -3.72 -8.46 -15.87
CA ASN A 161 -2.87 -9.66 -15.80
C ASN A 161 -1.95 -9.66 -14.56
N GLN A 162 -1.93 -8.56 -13.79
CA GLN A 162 -1.14 -8.40 -12.56
C GLN A 162 -2.01 -7.74 -11.47
N PRO A 163 -3.09 -8.41 -11.01
CA PRO A 163 -4.13 -7.78 -10.19
C PRO A 163 -3.61 -7.28 -8.83
N ASN A 164 -2.50 -7.83 -8.34
CA ASN A 164 -1.92 -7.48 -7.05
C ASN A 164 -0.77 -6.46 -7.13
N ARG A 165 -0.29 -6.11 -8.33
CA ARG A 165 0.89 -5.23 -8.48
C ARG A 165 0.56 -3.76 -8.27
N PHE A 166 -0.63 -3.35 -8.67
CA PHE A 166 -1.10 -1.98 -8.67
C PHE A 166 -2.23 -1.81 -7.67
N CYS A 167 -2.46 -0.60 -7.18
CA CYS A 167 -3.56 -0.28 -6.28
C CYS A 167 -4.91 -0.36 -7.03
N PRO A 168 -5.78 -1.34 -6.73
CA PRO A 168 -7.03 -1.52 -7.46
C PRO A 168 -8.15 -0.62 -6.94
N ALA A 169 -9.01 -0.10 -7.83
CA ALA A 169 -10.25 0.60 -7.46
C ALA A 169 -11.26 -0.35 -6.78
N ASN A 170 -11.99 0.11 -5.78
CA ASN A 170 -12.94 -0.72 -5.02
C ASN A 170 -13.96 -1.46 -5.89
N ASN A 171 -14.49 -0.79 -6.90
CA ASN A 171 -15.44 -1.33 -7.88
C ASN A 171 -14.79 -2.03 -9.09
N GLY A 172 -13.48 -2.27 -9.07
CA GLY A 172 -12.79 -2.97 -10.15
C GLY A 172 -12.54 -2.14 -11.42
N THR A 173 -12.88 -0.85 -11.46
CA THR A 173 -12.55 0.02 -12.59
C THR A 173 -11.09 0.53 -12.51
N THR A 174 -10.70 1.41 -13.43
CA THR A 174 -9.48 2.22 -13.31
C THR A 174 -9.84 3.61 -12.79
N TYR A 175 -8.88 4.28 -12.15
CA TYR A 175 -8.99 5.69 -11.77
C TYR A 175 -7.77 6.46 -12.25
N THR A 176 -7.95 7.78 -12.39
CA THR A 176 -6.87 8.67 -12.81
C THR A 176 -6.03 9.11 -11.63
N ILE A 177 -4.72 9.06 -11.79
CA ILE A 177 -3.72 9.67 -10.91
C ILE A 177 -3.22 10.93 -11.61
N ALA A 178 -3.19 12.05 -10.89
CA ALA A 178 -2.49 13.26 -11.30
C ALA A 178 -1.17 13.35 -10.54
N GLY A 179 -0.13 13.93 -11.14
CA GLY A 179 1.15 14.11 -10.47
C GLY A 179 2.08 15.11 -11.14
N ALA A 180 3.23 15.36 -10.50
CA ALA A 180 4.31 16.18 -11.05
C ALA A 180 5.66 15.50 -10.86
N THR A 181 6.56 15.80 -11.79
CA THR A 181 7.93 15.30 -11.81
C THR A 181 8.89 16.48 -11.65
N ASN A 182 9.95 16.29 -10.88
CA ASN A 182 11.04 17.25 -10.74
C ASN A 182 11.91 17.28 -12.01
N ARG A 183 12.82 18.26 -12.09
CA ARG A 183 13.74 18.42 -13.24
C ARG A 183 14.66 17.21 -13.46
N ASP A 184 14.90 16.41 -12.43
CA ASP A 184 15.69 15.18 -12.45
C ASP A 184 14.85 13.93 -12.76
N ASN A 185 13.65 14.10 -13.30
CA ASN A 185 12.71 13.04 -13.67
C ASN A 185 12.17 12.17 -12.51
N LYS A 186 12.33 12.62 -11.26
CA LYS A 186 11.72 11.95 -10.10
C LYS A 186 10.31 12.42 -9.84
N ILE A 187 9.41 11.51 -9.49
CA ILE A 187 7.99 11.80 -9.24
C ILE A 187 7.84 12.40 -7.85
N ASN A 188 7.66 13.73 -7.79
CA ASN A 188 7.63 14.47 -6.53
C ASN A 188 6.28 14.39 -5.83
N THR A 189 5.20 14.38 -6.58
CA THR A 189 3.84 14.28 -6.04
C THR A 189 2.96 13.47 -6.97
N ALA A 190 2.00 12.77 -6.39
CA ALA A 190 0.95 12.08 -7.12
C ALA A 190 -0.25 11.82 -6.19
N PHE A 191 -1.45 11.94 -6.72
CA PHE A 191 -2.68 11.72 -5.97
C PHE A 191 -3.80 11.24 -6.88
N PRO A 192 -4.76 10.45 -6.37
CA PRO A 192 -5.90 10.04 -7.15
C PRO A 192 -6.86 11.22 -7.33
N LEU A 193 -7.40 11.35 -8.53
CA LEU A 193 -8.48 12.29 -8.80
C LEU A 193 -9.80 11.67 -8.35
N ARG A 194 -10.44 12.26 -7.34
CA ARG A 194 -11.79 11.88 -6.92
C ARG A 194 -12.79 12.53 -7.88
N ARG A 195 -13.49 11.70 -8.65
CA ARG A 195 -14.62 12.13 -9.50
C ARG A 195 -15.91 11.49 -9.04
#